data_AF-A0A7C1C314-F1
#
_entry.id   AF-A0A7C1C314-F1
#
_cell.length_a   1.000
_cell.length_b   1.000
_cell.length_c   1.000
_cell.angle_alpha   90.00
_cell.angle_beta   90.00
_cell.angle_gamma   90.00
#
_symmetry.space_group_name_H-M   'P 1'
#
loop_
_entity.id
_entity.type
_entity.pdbx_description
1 polymer ?
#
loop_
_entity_poly.entity_id
_entity_poly.type
_entity_poly.pdbx_seq_one_letter_code
_entity_poly.pdbx_strand_id
1 'polypeptide(L)'
;MRFYLFRTPKPKRFSYKPRYYDPEKERRERRKAELGLRSELSHKENLRLRMDKTWKKHDMDSKRNLVAKVIYYSFYAFLIFGSIYVIFFTNFVDKLLLLFGFGSR
;
A
#
# COMPACT_ATOMS: atom_id res chain seq x y z
N MET A 1 -20.57 -47.96 -20.94
CA MET A 1 -19.64 -46.86 -20.59
C MET A 1 -19.51 -45.94 -21.80
N ARG A 2 -19.78 -44.63 -21.67
CA ARG A 2 -19.86 -43.69 -22.81
C ARG A 2 -18.74 -42.66 -22.70
N PHE A 3 -17.85 -42.64 -23.69
CA PHE A 3 -16.73 -41.69 -23.78
C PHE A 3 -17.16 -40.46 -24.59
N TYR A 4 -16.98 -39.26 -24.02
CA TYR A 4 -17.28 -37.98 -24.69
C TYR A 4 -15.95 -37.31 -25.09
N LEU A 5 -15.69 -37.15 -26.39
CA LEU A 5 -14.42 -36.65 -26.92
C LEU A 5 -14.34 -35.11 -27.04
N PHE A 6 -15.43 -34.38 -26.78
CA PHE A 6 -15.46 -32.92 -26.92
C PHE A 6 -16.09 -32.26 -25.68
N ARG A 7 -15.23 -31.77 -24.79
CA ARG A 7 -15.63 -30.92 -23.66
C ARG A 7 -15.76 -29.47 -24.15
N THR A 8 -16.99 -29.01 -24.38
CA THR A 8 -17.22 -27.60 -24.70
C THR A 8 -16.90 -26.74 -23.47
N PRO A 9 -16.02 -25.72 -23.58
CA PRO A 9 -15.77 -24.83 -22.47
C PRO A 9 -17.06 -24.07 -22.12
N LYS A 10 -17.35 -23.95 -20.82
CA LYS A 10 -18.51 -23.17 -20.37
C LYS A 10 -18.37 -21.74 -20.91
N PRO A 11 -19.40 -21.17 -21.56
CA PRO A 11 -19.34 -19.81 -22.07
C PRO A 11 -19.09 -18.84 -20.92
N LYS A 12 -18.14 -17.91 -21.09
CA LYS A 12 -17.88 -16.87 -20.10
C LYS A 12 -19.14 -16.00 -19.99
N ARG A 13 -19.76 -15.97 -18.81
CA ARG A 13 -20.91 -15.09 -18.54
C ARG A 13 -20.43 -13.64 -18.65
N PHE A 14 -21.02 -12.86 -19.54
CA PHE A 14 -20.75 -11.43 -19.61
C PHE A 14 -21.40 -10.75 -18.40
N SER A 15 -20.57 -10.28 -17.46
CA SER A 15 -21.04 -9.44 -16.37
C SER A 15 -21.22 -8.02 -16.92
N TYR A 16 -22.43 -7.69 -17.35
CA TYR A 16 -22.78 -6.30 -17.61
C TYR A 16 -22.95 -5.60 -16.26
N LYS A 17 -22.01 -4.71 -15.91
CA LYS A 17 -22.19 -3.81 -14.78
C LYS A 17 -23.03 -2.63 -15.25
N PRO A 18 -24.29 -2.48 -14.82
CA PRO A 18 -25.09 -1.32 -15.18
C PRO A 18 -24.36 -0.06 -14.72
N ARG A 19 -24.19 0.89 -15.64
CA ARG A 19 -23.54 2.16 -15.35
C ARG A 19 -24.60 3.10 -14.80
N TYR A 20 -24.74 3.13 -13.48
CA TYR A 20 -25.62 4.10 -12.83
C TYR A 20 -25.06 5.52 -13.02
N TYR A 21 -25.97 6.47 -13.23
CA TYR A 21 -25.64 7.88 -13.27
C TYR A 21 -25.07 8.32 -11.92
N ASP A 22 -23.89 8.94 -11.96
CA ASP A 22 -23.21 9.48 -10.77
C ASP A 22 -23.14 11.02 -10.91
N PRO A 23 -23.94 11.77 -10.12
CA PRO A 23 -23.99 13.22 -10.20
C PRO A 23 -22.65 13.88 -9.84
N GLU A 24 -21.85 13.25 -8.97
CA GLU A 24 -20.53 13.76 -8.59
C GLU A 24 -19.51 13.61 -9.72
N LYS A 25 -19.70 12.61 -10.58
CA LYS A 25 -18.88 12.46 -11.78
C LYS A 25 -19.19 13.56 -12.80
N GLU A 26 -20.47 13.83 -13.04
CA GLU A 26 -20.87 14.86 -13.99
C GLU A 26 -20.44 16.27 -13.54
N ARG A 27 -20.59 16.61 -12.25
CA ARG A 27 -20.08 17.88 -11.70
C ARG A 27 -18.59 18.06 -11.89
N ARG A 28 -17.81 16.99 -11.75
CA ARG A 28 -16.36 17.02 -12.00
C ARG A 28 -16.03 17.17 -13.47
N GLU A 29 -16.80 16.54 -14.37
CA GLU A 29 -16.63 16.70 -15.81
C GLU A 29 -17.02 18.10 -16.28
N ARG A 30 -18.10 18.68 -15.74
CA ARG A 30 -18.51 20.08 -15.96
C ARG A 30 -17.44 21.06 -15.47
N ARG A 31 -16.94 20.93 -14.24
CA ARG A 31 -15.83 21.77 -13.72
C ARG A 31 -14.57 21.68 -14.57
N LYS A 32 -14.22 20.49 -15.09
CA LYS A 32 -13.07 20.34 -15.99
C LYS A 32 -13.29 21.02 -17.34
N ALA A 33 -14.52 20.96 -17.87
CA ALA A 33 -14.88 21.62 -19.11
C ALA A 33 -14.91 23.15 -18.97
N GLU A 34 -15.40 23.67 -17.85
CA GLU A 34 -15.39 25.11 -17.50
C GLU A 34 -13.98 25.66 -17.39
N LEU A 35 -13.05 24.89 -16.81
CA LEU A 35 -11.63 25.26 -16.70
C LEU A 35 -10.86 25.15 -18.02
N GLY A 36 -11.52 24.86 -19.15
CA GLY A 36 -10.87 24.73 -20.45
C GLY A 36 -9.97 23.50 -20.60
N LEU A 37 -9.93 22.60 -19.62
CA LEU A 37 -9.26 21.28 -19.74
C LEU A 37 -10.15 20.29 -20.51
N ARG A 38 -10.75 20.73 -21.63
CA ARG A 38 -11.37 19.81 -22.57
C ARG A 38 -10.27 18.88 -23.04
N SER A 39 -10.37 17.62 -22.65
CA SER A 39 -9.46 16.56 -23.05
C SER A 39 -9.69 16.20 -24.52
N GLU A 40 -9.39 17.11 -25.43
CA GLU A 40 -8.92 16.79 -26.79
C GLU A 40 -7.42 16.52 -26.75
N LEU A 41 -6.95 15.85 -25.70
CA LEU A 41 -5.65 15.22 -25.73
C LEU A 41 -5.69 14.24 -26.91
N SER A 42 -4.88 14.51 -27.93
CA SER A 42 -4.72 13.61 -29.08
C SER A 42 -4.52 12.20 -28.54
N HIS A 43 -5.04 11.18 -29.22
CA HIS A 43 -4.99 9.79 -28.75
C HIS A 43 -3.59 9.38 -28.26
N LYS A 44 -2.54 9.91 -28.90
CA LYS A 44 -1.12 9.75 -28.53
C LYS A 44 -0.75 10.39 -27.19
N GLU A 45 -1.27 11.56 -26.88
CA GLU A 45 -0.99 12.29 -25.64
C GLU A 45 -1.69 11.64 -24.45
N ASN A 46 -2.92 11.18 -24.64
CA ASN A 46 -3.63 10.35 -23.66
C ASN A 46 -2.89 9.03 -23.38
N LEU A 47 -2.32 8.41 -24.43
CA LEU A 47 -1.51 7.20 -24.28
C LEU A 47 -0.24 7.48 -23.48
N ARG A 48 0.49 8.55 -23.80
CA ARG A 48 1.70 8.97 -23.08
C ARG A 48 1.42 9.25 -21.60
N LEU A 49 0.35 9.98 -21.29
CA LEU A 49 -0.05 10.27 -19.91
C LEU A 49 -0.41 8.99 -19.12
N ARG A 50 -0.98 7.98 -19.77
CA ARG A 50 -1.25 6.67 -19.13
C ARG A 50 0.03 5.87 -18.89
N MET A 51 0.97 5.91 -19.83
CA MET A 51 2.28 5.27 -19.68
C MET A 51 3.06 5.91 -18.53
N ASP A 52 3.15 7.25 -18.50
CA ASP A 52 3.86 8.00 -17.45
C ASP A 52 3.28 7.72 -16.05
N LYS A 53 1.95 7.69 -15.93
CA LYS A 53 1.28 7.37 -14.64
C LYS A 53 1.58 5.94 -14.17
N THR A 54 1.69 4.99 -15.10
CA THR A 54 1.96 3.59 -14.76
C THR A 54 3.39 3.42 -14.27
N TRP A 55 4.34 4.08 -14.93
CA TRP A 55 5.75 4.04 -14.56
C TRP A 55 6.02 4.74 -13.22
N LYS A 56 5.36 5.88 -12.99
CA LYS A 56 5.47 6.60 -11.71
C LYS A 56 4.88 5.81 -10.53
N LYS A 57 3.80 5.03 -10.74
CA LYS A 57 3.24 4.17 -9.69
C LYS A 57 4.24 3.11 -9.23
N HIS A 58 4.98 2.49 -10.15
CA HIS A 58 5.96 1.46 -9.81
C HIS A 58 7.12 2.03 -8.97
N ASP A 59 7.58 3.25 -9.27
CA ASP A 59 8.61 3.92 -8.47
C ASP A 59 8.09 4.30 -7.06
N MET A 60 6.83 4.74 -6.95
CA MET A 60 6.23 5.08 -5.66
C MET A 60 6.01 3.85 -4.76
N ASP A 61 5.60 2.71 -5.33
CA ASP A 61 5.41 1.48 -4.57
C ASP A 61 6.76 0.94 -4.06
N SER A 62 7.82 1.02 -4.88
CA SER A 62 9.18 0.65 -4.47
C SER A 62 9.71 1.55 -3.34
N LYS A 63 9.55 2.87 -3.47
CA LYS A 63 9.94 3.85 -2.44
C LYS A 63 9.17 3.68 -1.14
N ARG A 64 7.87 3.39 -1.21
CA ARG A 64 7.04 3.13 -0.03
C ARG A 64 7.55 1.91 0.75
N ASN A 65 7.94 0.84 0.05
CA ASN A 65 8.50 -0.36 0.68
C ASN A 65 9.85 -0.08 1.34
N LEU A 66 10.70 0.74 0.73
CA LEU A 66 11.98 1.15 1.32
C LEU A 66 11.78 2.00 2.58
N VAL A 67 10.90 3.00 2.55
CA VAL A 67 10.60 3.86 3.71
C VAL A 67 10.02 3.04 4.86
N ALA A 68 9.09 2.11 4.58
CA ALA A 68 8.53 1.23 5.59
C ALA A 68 9.62 0.34 6.24
N LYS A 69 10.56 -0.18 5.44
CA LYS A 69 11.69 -0.98 5.94
C LYS A 69 12.61 -0.15 6.83
N VAL A 70 12.96 1.06 6.41
CA VAL A 70 13.83 1.96 7.19
C VAL A 70 13.18 2.28 8.53
N ILE A 71 11.90 2.66 8.54
CA ILE A 71 11.17 2.95 9.78
C ILE A 71 11.15 1.74 10.72
N TYR A 72 10.88 0.54 10.18
CA TYR A 72 10.88 -0.70 10.96
C TYR A 72 12.24 -0.96 11.62
N TYR A 73 13.34 -0.87 10.86
CA TYR A 73 14.68 -1.08 11.42
C TYR A 73 15.10 0.01 12.40
N SER A 74 14.77 1.27 12.13
CA SER A 74 15.05 2.37 13.07
C SER A 74 14.32 2.20 14.39
N PHE A 75 13.07 1.74 14.39
CA PHE A 75 12.32 1.46 15.61
C PHE A 75 12.96 0.33 16.43
N TYR A 76 13.35 -0.76 15.76
CA TYR A 76 14.06 -1.87 16.41
C TYR A 76 15.40 -1.44 17.00
N ALA A 77 16.18 -0.65 16.25
CA ALA A 77 17.45 -0.12 16.73
C ALA A 77 17.24 0.76 17.97
N PHE A 78 16.26 1.66 17.95
CA PHE A 78 15.95 2.52 19.09
C PHE A 78 15.51 1.72 20.31
N LEU A 79 14.70 0.67 20.14
CA LEU A 79 14.31 -0.22 21.23
C LEU A 79 15.51 -0.93 21.87
N ILE A 80 16.43 -1.44 21.05
CA ILE A 80 17.62 -2.15 21.53
C ILE A 80 18.58 -1.18 22.22
N PHE A 81 18.90 -0.04 21.59
CA PHE A 81 19.78 0.95 22.22
C PHE A 81 19.15 1.56 23.48
N GLY A 82 17.85 1.83 23.46
CA GLY A 82 17.12 2.32 24.62
C GLY A 82 17.11 1.33 25.77
N SER A 83 16.89 0.03 25.50
CA SER A 83 16.91 -0.99 26.54
C SER A 83 18.31 -1.16 27.14
N ILE A 84 19.35 -1.20 26.31
CA ILE A 84 20.76 -1.24 26.77
C ILE A 84 21.07 -0.02 27.62
N TYR A 85 20.65 1.17 27.20
CA TYR A 85 20.89 2.40 27.94
C TYR A 85 20.22 2.39 29.33
N VAL A 86 18.96 1.95 29.40
CA VAL A 86 18.25 1.80 30.69
C VAL A 86 18.97 0.80 31.59
N ILE A 87 19.37 -0.35 31.05
CA ILE A 87 20.11 -1.37 31.80
C ILE A 87 21.43 -0.83 32.37
N PHE A 88 22.16 -0.03 31.61
CA PHE A 88 23.50 0.44 31.99
C PHE A 88 23.50 1.66 32.91
N PHE A 89 22.52 2.57 32.75
CA PHE A 89 22.50 3.84 33.47
C PHE A 89 21.59 3.84 34.71
N THR A 90 20.67 2.88 34.83
CA THR A 90 19.83 2.74 36.03
C THR A 90 20.12 1.43 36.76
N ASN A 91 20.05 1.45 38.10
CA ASN A 91 20.03 0.24 38.96
C ASN A 91 18.76 -0.60 38.76
N PHE A 92 18.17 -0.55 37.57
CA PHE A 92 16.97 -1.25 37.17
C PHE A 92 17.20 -2.76 37.26
N VAL A 93 18.38 -3.24 36.83
CA VAL A 93 18.73 -4.66 36.95
C VAL A 93 18.76 -5.08 38.41
N ASP A 94 19.42 -4.32 39.30
CA ASP A 94 19.51 -4.66 40.72
C ASP A 94 18.13 -4.64 41.40
N LYS A 95 17.30 -3.63 41.09
CA LYS A 95 15.92 -3.55 41.61
C LYS A 95 15.02 -4.66 41.06
N LEU A 96 15.22 -5.06 39.80
CA LEU A 96 14.48 -6.14 39.17
C LEU A 96 14.90 -7.50 39.77
N LEU A 97 16.20 -7.73 39.97
CA LEU A 97 16.71 -8.92 40.65
C LEU A 97 16.19 -9.02 42.10
N LEU A 98 16.15 -7.89 42.82
CA LEU A 98 15.54 -7.82 44.16
C LEU A 98 14.04 -8.12 44.15
N LEU A 99 13.29 -7.63 43.15
CA LEU A 99 11.86 -7.92 42.98
C LEU A 99 11.60 -9.42 42.71
N PHE A 100 12.51 -10.08 41.99
CA PHE A 100 12.47 -11.52 41.74
C PHE A 100 13.08 -12.36 42.88
N GLY A 101 13.45 -11.74 44.01
CA GLY A 101 13.95 -12.43 45.21
C GLY A 101 15.41 -12.88 45.16
N PHE A 102 16.15 -12.51 44.10
CA PHE A 102 17.59 -12.69 44.02
C PHE A 102 18.27 -11.50 44.71
N GLY A 103 18.52 -11.61 46.02
CA GLY A 103 19.23 -10.56 46.76
C GLY A 103 19.07 -10.57 48.28
N SER A 104 18.27 -11.46 48.88
CA SER A 104 18.25 -11.62 50.34
C SER A 104 19.33 -12.61 50.79
N ARG A 105 20.53 -12.11 51.03
CA ARG A 105 21.49 -12.65 52.02
C ARG A 105 22.56 -11.63 52.34
#